data_AF-A0A0V8DTI3-F1
#
_entry.id   AF-A0A0V8DTI3-F1
#
_cell.length_a   1.000
_cell.length_b   1.000
_cell.length_c   1.000
_cell.angle_alpha   90.00
_cell.angle_beta   90.00
_cell.angle_gamma   90.00
#
_symmetry.space_group_name_H-M   'P 1'
#
loop_
_entity.id
_entity.type
_entity.pdbx_description
1 polymer ?
#
loop_
_entity_poly.entity_id
_entity_poly.type
_entity_poly.pdbx_seq_one_letter_code
_entity_poly.pdbx_strand_id
1 'polypeptide(L)'
;MTNHNYKFDTLQVHAGQVPDPVTGSRAVPLYQTTSFVFNNSDHAEARFALQDPGAIYSRLGNPTNDVFEARIAALEGGSAALGVGSGSAAITYAILNIATVGDNIVSASTLYGGTYHLFSGTLPKYGITTKFVNPDDPKNFEEAIDEKTKAIYYETLGNPGNNVIDYDAIGQIAKKHGIPVIVDATFTTLPL
;
A
#
# COMPACT_ATOMS: atom_id res chain seq x y z
N MET A 1 -20.16 -17.79 -8.58
CA MET A 1 -20.58 -17.01 -7.41
C MET A 1 -21.29 -15.77 -7.92
N THR A 2 -22.52 -15.53 -7.50
CA THR A 2 -23.27 -14.31 -7.83
C THR A 2 -22.48 -13.08 -7.35
N ASN A 3 -22.06 -12.21 -8.29
CA ASN A 3 -21.42 -10.92 -8.03
C ASN A 3 -22.42 -9.97 -7.35
N HIS A 4 -22.63 -10.17 -6.05
CA HIS A 4 -23.35 -9.22 -5.24
C HIS A 4 -22.41 -8.05 -4.95
N ASN A 5 -22.81 -6.86 -5.38
CA ASN A 5 -22.12 -5.63 -5.03
C ASN A 5 -22.54 -5.25 -3.60
N TYR A 6 -21.86 -5.82 -2.61
CA TYR A 6 -22.14 -5.58 -1.20
C TYR A 6 -21.75 -4.15 -0.80
N LYS A 7 -22.47 -3.58 0.17
CA LYS A 7 -22.17 -2.25 0.72
C LYS A 7 -21.01 -2.31 1.72
N PHE A 8 -20.41 -1.16 1.99
CA PHE A 8 -19.26 -0.98 2.89
C PHE A 8 -19.38 -1.75 4.22
N ASP A 9 -20.45 -1.55 4.98
CA ASP A 9 -20.66 -2.21 6.27
C ASP A 9 -20.69 -3.74 6.16
N THR A 10 -21.19 -4.29 5.05
CA THR A 10 -21.19 -5.73 4.81
C THR A 10 -19.78 -6.23 4.46
N LEU A 11 -19.04 -5.47 3.66
CA LEU A 11 -17.65 -5.77 3.30
C LEU A 11 -16.74 -5.74 4.54
N GLN A 12 -16.94 -4.80 5.46
CA GLN A 12 -16.18 -4.71 6.70
C GLN A 12 -16.24 -5.99 7.53
N VAL A 13 -17.39 -6.68 7.52
CA VAL A 13 -17.59 -7.90 8.30
C VAL A 13 -17.20 -9.15 7.52
N HIS A 14 -17.39 -9.17 6.20
CA HIS A 14 -17.37 -10.43 5.43
C HIS A 14 -16.32 -10.51 4.31
N ALA A 15 -15.80 -9.39 3.80
CA ALA A 15 -14.84 -9.43 2.71
C ALA A 15 -13.57 -10.22 3.10
N GLY A 16 -13.04 -10.97 2.14
CA GLY A 16 -11.84 -11.81 2.29
C GLY A 16 -12.04 -13.13 3.04
N GLN A 17 -13.18 -13.34 3.71
CA GLN A 17 -13.38 -14.47 4.63
C GLN A 17 -14.42 -15.46 4.13
N VAL A 18 -14.06 -16.73 4.13
CA VAL A 18 -14.98 -17.87 3.98
C VAL A 18 -14.96 -18.73 5.25
N PRO A 19 -16.05 -19.42 5.61
CA PRO A 19 -16.01 -20.40 6.70
C PRO A 19 -14.89 -21.43 6.44
N ASP A 20 -14.19 -21.82 7.50
CA ASP A 20 -13.13 -22.83 7.40
C ASP A 20 -13.70 -24.14 6.84
N PRO A 21 -13.19 -24.66 5.70
CA PRO A 21 -13.75 -25.85 5.07
C PRO A 21 -13.49 -27.14 5.85
N VAL A 22 -12.53 -27.14 6.79
CA VAL A 22 -12.16 -28.35 7.55
C VAL A 22 -13.06 -28.53 8.77
N THR A 23 -13.32 -27.46 9.52
CA THR A 23 -14.06 -27.51 10.80
C THR A 23 -15.42 -26.82 10.76
N GLY A 24 -15.69 -26.00 9.73
CA GLY A 24 -16.87 -25.16 9.65
C GLY A 24 -16.79 -23.89 10.51
N SER A 25 -15.62 -23.56 11.10
CA SER A 25 -15.45 -22.35 11.91
C SER A 25 -15.86 -21.11 11.12
N ARG A 26 -16.78 -20.32 11.67
CA ARG A 26 -17.17 -19.04 11.08
C ARG A 26 -16.09 -17.99 11.28
N ALA A 27 -15.45 -17.95 12.43
CA ALA A 27 -14.34 -17.03 12.71
C ALA A 27 -13.07 -17.49 11.97
N VAL A 28 -12.24 -16.53 11.55
CA VAL A 28 -10.94 -16.81 10.91
C VAL A 28 -10.03 -17.51 11.93
N PRO A 29 -9.54 -18.73 11.65
CA PRO A 29 -8.53 -19.36 12.48
C PRO A 29 -7.22 -18.55 12.49
N LEU A 30 -6.52 -18.51 13.62
CA LEU A 30 -5.22 -17.85 13.72
C LEU A 30 -4.10 -18.80 13.26
N TYR A 31 -3.56 -18.56 12.08
CA TYR A 31 -2.42 -19.31 11.53
C TYR A 31 -1.10 -18.77 12.09
N GLN A 32 -0.87 -19.00 13.39
CA GLN A 32 0.35 -18.59 14.10
C GLN A 32 1.50 -19.58 13.82
N THR A 33 1.92 -19.66 12.56
CA THR A 33 3.03 -20.49 12.08
C THR A 33 3.99 -19.65 11.25
N THR A 34 5.23 -20.12 11.09
CA THR A 34 6.21 -19.52 10.18
C THR A 34 6.23 -20.20 8.81
N SER A 35 6.01 -21.51 8.76
CA SER A 35 6.15 -22.33 7.55
C SER A 35 4.93 -23.22 7.30
N PHE A 36 4.82 -23.70 6.06
CA PHE A 36 3.73 -24.55 5.58
C PHE A 36 4.30 -25.83 4.97
N VAL A 37 3.59 -26.95 5.15
CA VAL A 37 4.01 -28.26 4.63
C VAL A 37 3.57 -28.43 3.18
N PHE A 38 4.39 -29.14 2.39
CA PHE A 38 4.04 -29.52 1.03
C PHE A 38 3.63 -31.00 0.96
N ASN A 39 2.71 -31.33 0.05
CA ASN A 39 2.29 -32.71 -0.19
C ASN A 39 3.45 -33.59 -0.69
N ASN A 40 4.31 -33.05 -1.55
CA ASN A 40 5.50 -33.68 -2.13
C ASN A 40 6.45 -32.62 -2.74
N SER A 41 7.56 -33.04 -3.36
CA SER A 41 8.53 -32.17 -4.03
C SER A 41 7.94 -31.36 -5.18
N ASP A 42 7.09 -31.99 -6.00
CA ASP A 42 6.53 -31.38 -7.21
C ASP A 42 5.56 -30.24 -6.83
N HIS A 43 4.79 -30.43 -5.75
CA HIS A 43 3.96 -29.38 -5.17
C HIS A 43 4.81 -28.20 -4.65
N ALA A 44 5.94 -28.47 -4.01
CA ALA A 44 6.84 -27.41 -3.57
C ALA A 44 7.40 -26.62 -4.77
N GLU A 45 7.85 -27.29 -5.82
CA GLU A 45 8.32 -26.66 -7.06
C GLU A 45 7.23 -25.76 -7.67
N ALA A 46 6.01 -26.28 -7.83
CA ALA A 46 4.88 -25.53 -8.38
C ALA A 46 4.53 -24.29 -7.53
N ARG A 47 4.61 -24.39 -6.20
CA ARG A 47 4.39 -23.27 -5.26
C ARG A 47 5.43 -22.16 -5.48
N PHE A 48 6.72 -22.50 -5.50
CA PHE A 48 7.80 -21.53 -5.72
C PHE A 48 7.82 -20.94 -7.14
N ALA A 49 7.33 -21.69 -8.13
CA ALA A 49 7.16 -21.22 -9.50
C ALA A 49 5.90 -20.35 -9.70
N LEU A 50 5.12 -20.08 -8.65
CA LEU A 50 3.84 -19.34 -8.68
C LEU A 50 2.78 -19.97 -9.59
N GLN A 51 2.88 -21.28 -9.84
CA GLN A 51 1.91 -22.05 -10.63
C GLN A 51 0.78 -22.62 -9.76
N ASP A 52 1.05 -22.80 -8.46
CA ASP A 52 0.08 -23.26 -7.47
C ASP A 52 -0.07 -22.22 -6.35
N PRO A 53 -1.19 -21.46 -6.29
CA PRO A 53 -1.35 -20.35 -5.35
C PRO A 53 -1.45 -20.76 -3.88
N GLY A 54 -0.74 -20.05 -3.01
CA GLY A 54 -0.92 -20.02 -1.55
C GLY A 54 0.38 -20.13 -0.77
N ALA A 55 0.28 -20.42 0.53
CA ALA A 55 1.35 -20.10 1.48
C ALA A 55 2.60 -21.02 1.37
N ILE A 56 3.77 -20.39 1.50
CA ILE A 56 5.10 -21.03 1.56
C ILE A 56 5.74 -20.73 2.91
N TYR A 57 5.81 -19.44 3.24
CA TYR A 57 6.42 -18.93 4.46
C TYR A 57 5.70 -17.62 4.86
N SER A 58 5.39 -17.44 6.14
CA SER A 58 4.53 -16.35 6.63
C SER A 58 5.07 -14.94 6.38
N ARG A 59 6.37 -14.79 6.07
CA ARG A 59 6.94 -13.49 5.63
C ARG A 59 6.47 -13.10 4.22
N LEU A 60 6.03 -14.05 3.40
CA LEU A 60 5.56 -13.84 2.03
C LEU A 60 4.03 -13.82 1.94
N GLY A 61 3.35 -14.62 2.75
CA GLY A 61 1.89 -14.71 2.81
C GLY A 61 1.44 -15.64 3.93
N ASN A 62 0.32 -15.32 4.56
CA ASN A 62 -0.22 -16.06 5.70
C ASN A 62 -1.75 -16.03 5.63
N PRO A 63 -2.46 -17.17 5.74
CA PRO A 63 -3.92 -17.19 5.56
C PRO A 63 -4.70 -16.23 6.47
N THR A 64 -4.18 -15.93 7.67
CA THR A 64 -4.79 -14.92 8.55
C THR A 64 -4.65 -13.52 7.96
N ASN A 65 -3.45 -13.19 7.46
CA ASN A 65 -3.14 -11.90 6.86
C ASN A 65 -3.84 -11.75 5.51
N ASP A 66 -3.93 -12.80 4.70
CA ASP A 66 -4.60 -12.79 3.39
C ASP A 66 -6.07 -12.32 3.52
N VAL A 67 -6.77 -12.73 4.60
CA VAL A 67 -8.13 -12.24 4.89
C VAL A 67 -8.15 -10.73 5.20
N PHE A 68 -7.19 -10.25 5.99
CA PHE A 68 -7.04 -8.83 6.28
C PHE A 68 -6.75 -8.03 5.01
N GLU A 69 -5.79 -8.47 4.20
CA GLU A 69 -5.38 -7.83 2.95
C GLU A 69 -6.53 -7.79 1.94
N ALA A 70 -7.22 -8.92 1.72
CA ALA A 70 -8.38 -8.97 0.83
C ALA A 70 -9.52 -8.05 1.30
N ARG A 71 -9.70 -7.89 2.62
CA ARG A 71 -10.69 -6.98 3.19
C ARG A 71 -10.32 -5.52 2.99
N ILE A 72 -9.08 -5.14 3.27
CA ILE A 72 -8.60 -3.77 3.03
C ILE A 72 -8.73 -3.42 1.55
N ALA A 73 -8.30 -4.31 0.65
CA ALA A 73 -8.45 -4.10 -0.80
C ALA A 73 -9.91 -3.88 -1.20
N ALA A 74 -10.83 -4.69 -0.69
CA ALA A 74 -12.26 -4.56 -0.97
C ALA A 74 -12.88 -3.26 -0.42
N LEU A 75 -12.41 -2.79 0.74
CA LEU A 75 -12.90 -1.56 1.37
C LEU A 75 -12.33 -0.29 0.71
N GLU A 76 -11.10 -0.33 0.21
CA GLU A 76 -10.50 0.75 -0.60
C GLU A 76 -11.00 0.75 -2.06
N GLY A 77 -11.59 -0.35 -2.53
CA GLY A 77 -11.82 -0.56 -3.95
C GLY A 77 -10.53 -0.77 -4.76
N GLY A 78 -9.43 -1.13 -4.09
CA GLY A 78 -8.14 -1.45 -4.70
C GLY A 78 -8.07 -2.86 -5.26
N SER A 79 -7.05 -3.13 -6.09
CA SER A 79 -6.84 -4.46 -6.69
C SER A 79 -6.24 -5.48 -5.71
N ALA A 80 -5.49 -5.01 -4.71
CA ALA A 80 -4.81 -5.82 -3.70
C ALA A 80 -4.42 -4.94 -2.50
N ALA A 81 -4.04 -5.56 -1.39
CA ALA A 81 -3.40 -4.89 -0.26
C ALA A 81 -2.25 -5.76 0.27
N LEU A 82 -1.38 -5.17 1.09
CA LEU A 82 -0.26 -5.86 1.73
C LEU A 82 -0.16 -5.46 3.20
N GLY A 83 -0.20 -6.43 4.10
CA GLY A 83 0.01 -6.25 5.52
C GLY A 83 1.50 -6.18 5.85
N VAL A 84 1.91 -5.13 6.57
CA VAL A 84 3.31 -4.90 6.95
C VAL A 84 3.44 -4.52 8.42
N GLY A 85 4.67 -4.54 8.94
CA GLY A 85 4.94 -4.37 10.37
C GLY A 85 4.65 -2.99 10.95
N SER A 86 4.51 -1.94 10.13
CA SER A 86 4.16 -0.58 10.56
C SER A 86 3.77 0.33 9.39
N GLY A 87 3.17 1.49 9.67
CA GLY A 87 2.90 2.52 8.65
C GLY A 87 4.18 3.01 7.96
N SER A 88 5.27 3.21 8.72
CA SER A 88 6.56 3.58 8.13
C SER A 88 7.13 2.49 7.22
N ALA A 89 6.90 1.20 7.53
CA ALA A 89 7.26 0.12 6.62
C ALA A 89 6.41 0.15 5.34
N ALA A 90 5.11 0.47 5.42
CA ALA A 90 4.24 0.61 4.26
C ALA A 90 4.74 1.70 3.30
N ILE A 91 5.04 2.89 3.84
CA ILE A 91 5.59 4.01 3.07
C ILE A 91 6.93 3.62 2.46
N THR A 92 7.84 3.04 3.25
CA THR A 92 9.17 2.63 2.76
C THR A 92 9.06 1.61 1.62
N TYR A 93 8.20 0.60 1.76
CA TYR A 93 8.00 -0.42 0.73
C TYR A 93 7.40 0.18 -0.54
N ALA A 94 6.42 1.09 -0.41
CA ALA A 94 5.82 1.76 -1.55
C ALA A 94 6.85 2.54 -2.37
N ILE A 95 7.76 3.28 -1.72
CA ILE A 95 8.81 4.05 -2.40
C ILE A 95 9.89 3.15 -2.99
N LEU A 96 10.42 2.18 -2.22
CA LEU A 96 11.49 1.29 -2.69
C LEU A 96 11.04 0.35 -3.82
N ASN A 97 9.75 0.12 -3.98
CA ASN A 97 9.20 -0.68 -5.08
C ASN A 97 9.27 0.04 -6.43
N ILE A 98 9.34 1.37 -6.46
CA ILE A 98 9.25 2.17 -7.69
C ILE A 98 10.48 3.05 -7.97
N ALA A 99 11.30 3.30 -6.94
CA ALA A 99 12.45 4.17 -7.03
C ALA A 99 13.74 3.44 -6.64
N THR A 100 14.83 3.76 -7.33
CA THR A 100 16.18 3.24 -7.05
C THR A 100 17.21 4.36 -6.96
N VAL A 101 18.49 4.00 -6.85
CA VAL A 101 19.60 4.96 -6.74
C VAL A 101 19.57 5.95 -7.91
N GLY A 102 19.55 7.25 -7.58
CA GLY A 102 19.53 8.36 -8.54
C GLY A 102 18.13 8.84 -8.92
N ASP A 103 17.07 8.16 -8.46
CA ASP A 103 15.69 8.62 -8.63
C ASP A 103 15.28 9.63 -7.56
N ASN A 104 14.17 10.34 -7.81
CA ASN A 104 13.55 11.21 -6.82
C ASN A 104 12.03 11.01 -6.73
N ILE A 105 11.44 11.50 -5.64
CA ILE A 105 10.00 11.71 -5.50
C ILE A 105 9.70 13.18 -5.24
N VAL A 106 8.51 13.63 -5.64
CA VAL A 106 7.98 14.95 -5.27
C VAL A 106 6.98 14.74 -4.15
N SER A 107 7.14 15.45 -3.03
CA SER A 107 6.29 15.25 -1.86
C SER A 107 5.76 16.58 -1.34
N ALA A 108 4.53 16.58 -0.82
CA ALA A 108 4.08 17.65 0.06
C ALA A 108 5.09 17.84 1.21
N SER A 109 5.29 19.08 1.66
CA SER A 109 6.15 19.42 2.81
C SER A 109 5.42 19.26 4.16
N THR A 110 4.09 19.29 4.16
CA THR A 110 3.22 19.16 5.35
C THR A 110 2.93 17.69 5.65
N LEU A 111 3.93 16.98 6.17
CA LEU A 111 3.86 15.55 6.48
C LEU A 111 3.99 15.26 7.97
N TYR A 112 3.55 14.09 8.39
CA TYR A 112 3.94 13.52 9.66
C TYR A 112 5.47 13.53 9.79
N GLY A 113 5.97 13.99 10.95
CA GLY A 113 7.40 14.22 11.15
C GLY A 113 8.27 12.98 10.90
N GLY A 114 7.76 11.78 11.20
CA GLY A 114 8.45 10.53 10.90
C GLY A 114 8.59 10.27 9.39
N THR A 115 7.55 10.56 8.61
CA THR A 115 7.56 10.45 7.14
C THR A 115 8.50 11.48 6.53
N TYR A 116 8.43 12.73 7.00
CA TYR A 116 9.36 13.77 6.58
C TYR A 116 10.82 13.33 6.80
N HIS A 117 11.13 12.79 7.99
CA HIS A 117 12.48 12.36 8.32
C HIS A 117 12.93 11.11 7.54
N LEU A 118 12.02 10.17 7.26
CA LEU A 118 12.25 9.07 6.34
C LEU A 118 12.72 9.59 4.97
N PHE A 119 12.01 10.56 4.41
CA PHE A 119 12.27 11.14 3.09
C PHE A 119 13.50 12.04 3.04
N SER A 120 13.75 12.85 4.07
CA SER A 120 14.85 13.81 4.10
C SER A 120 16.18 13.22 4.59
N GLY A 121 16.14 12.17 5.41
CA GLY A 121 17.31 11.65 6.13
C GLY A 121 17.64 10.19 5.85
N THR A 122 16.63 9.34 5.71
CA THR A 122 16.83 7.89 5.53
C THR A 122 16.94 7.51 4.05
N LEU A 123 15.97 7.88 3.22
CA LEU A 123 15.96 7.56 1.78
C LEU A 123 17.20 8.07 1.01
N PRO A 124 17.79 9.24 1.32
CA PRO A 124 19.02 9.68 0.66
C PRO A 124 20.20 8.73 0.87
N LYS A 125 20.23 7.97 1.97
CA LYS A 125 21.24 6.93 2.22
C LYS A 125 21.07 5.71 1.30
N TYR A 126 19.87 5.53 0.74
CA TYR A 126 19.57 4.55 -0.32
C TYR A 126 19.69 5.15 -1.73
N GLY A 127 20.16 6.39 -1.85
CA GLY A 127 20.33 7.09 -3.13
C GLY A 127 19.04 7.63 -3.74
N ILE A 128 17.93 7.66 -2.98
CA ILE A 128 16.64 8.22 -3.41
C ILE A 128 16.46 9.57 -2.72
N THR A 129 16.18 10.61 -3.50
CA THR A 129 16.00 11.98 -2.97
C THR A 129 14.54 12.42 -3.01
N THR A 130 14.20 13.43 -2.20
CA THR A 130 12.84 13.98 -2.16
C THR A 130 12.88 15.48 -2.43
N LYS A 131 12.01 15.94 -3.33
CA LYS A 131 11.73 17.36 -3.57
C LYS A 131 10.47 17.73 -2.81
N PHE A 132 10.62 18.43 -1.69
CA PHE A 132 9.49 18.90 -0.89
C PHE A 132 8.91 20.18 -1.47
N VAL A 133 7.58 20.23 -1.60
CA VAL A 133 6.86 21.37 -2.17
C VAL A 133 5.75 21.85 -1.23
N ASN A 134 5.42 23.15 -1.29
CA ASN A 134 4.23 23.66 -0.61
C ASN A 134 2.99 23.11 -1.34
N PRO A 135 2.15 22.31 -0.69
CA PRO A 135 1.04 21.65 -1.37
C PRO A 135 -0.21 22.52 -1.56
N ASP A 136 -0.24 23.73 -0.99
CA ASP A 136 -1.38 24.65 -1.14
C ASP A 136 -1.51 25.20 -2.58
N ASP A 137 -0.44 25.11 -3.38
CA ASP A 137 -0.48 25.36 -4.82
C ASP A 137 -0.04 24.09 -5.58
N PRO A 138 -0.96 23.39 -6.26
CA PRO A 138 -0.67 22.18 -7.04
C PRO A 138 0.42 22.36 -8.09
N LYS A 139 0.64 23.58 -8.62
CA LYS A 139 1.69 23.83 -9.62
C LYS A 139 3.08 23.54 -9.09
N ASN A 140 3.31 23.71 -7.79
CA ASN A 140 4.59 23.42 -7.19
C ASN A 140 4.99 21.94 -7.38
N PHE A 141 4.01 21.02 -7.40
CA PHE A 141 4.29 19.62 -7.72
C PHE A 141 4.74 19.47 -9.17
N GLU A 142 4.01 20.06 -10.11
CA GLU A 142 4.32 19.96 -11.54
C GLU A 142 5.70 20.54 -11.87
N GLU A 143 6.04 21.71 -11.31
CA GLU A 143 7.33 22.36 -11.51
C GLU A 143 8.51 21.57 -10.93
N ALA A 144 8.28 20.74 -9.92
CA ALA A 144 9.30 19.92 -9.29
C ALA A 144 9.56 18.58 -10.03
N ILE A 145 8.66 18.16 -10.94
CA ILE A 145 8.82 16.91 -11.69
C ILE A 145 9.95 17.03 -12.71
N ASP A 146 10.82 16.02 -12.76
CA ASP A 146 11.84 15.84 -13.80
C ASP A 146 11.85 14.41 -14.36
N GLU A 147 12.81 14.09 -15.21
CA GLU A 147 12.95 12.77 -15.84
C GLU A 147 13.30 11.62 -14.85
N LYS A 148 13.66 11.96 -13.61
CA LYS A 148 14.01 11.02 -12.53
C LYS A 148 12.90 10.89 -11.48
N THR A 149 11.83 11.67 -11.58
CA THR A 149 10.70 11.59 -10.64
C THR A 149 9.93 10.28 -10.83
N LYS A 150 9.75 9.52 -9.73
CA LYS A 150 9.05 8.22 -9.73
C LYS A 150 7.67 8.23 -9.08
N ALA A 151 7.37 9.20 -8.24
CA ALA A 151 6.05 9.36 -7.65
C ALA A 151 5.82 10.78 -7.13
N ILE A 152 4.55 11.10 -6.97
CA ILE A 152 4.07 12.14 -6.07
C ILE A 152 3.62 11.49 -4.75
N TYR A 153 3.96 12.10 -3.61
CA TYR A 153 3.51 11.67 -2.29
C TYR A 153 2.77 12.80 -1.56
N TYR A 154 1.67 12.46 -0.88
CA TYR A 154 1.00 13.35 0.07
C TYR A 154 0.19 12.61 1.13
N GLU A 155 -0.16 13.32 2.20
CA GLU A 155 -1.16 12.92 3.19
C GLU A 155 -2.51 13.56 2.84
N THR A 156 -3.61 12.84 3.02
CA THR A 156 -4.98 13.36 2.82
C THR A 156 -5.24 14.62 3.65
N LEU A 157 -4.81 14.63 4.91
CA LEU A 157 -4.75 15.83 5.74
C LEU A 157 -3.30 16.09 6.11
N GLY A 158 -2.76 17.22 5.66
CA GLY A 158 -1.36 17.57 5.95
C GLY A 158 -1.11 17.77 7.44
N ASN A 159 0.07 17.40 7.91
CA ASN A 159 0.44 17.51 9.32
C ASN A 159 1.46 18.65 9.54
N PRO A 160 1.35 19.48 10.60
CA PRO A 160 0.25 19.58 11.57
C PRO A 160 -0.89 20.53 11.13
N GLY A 161 -0.80 21.10 9.93
CA GLY A 161 -1.68 22.19 9.48
C GLY A 161 -3.12 21.78 9.13
N ASN A 162 -3.40 20.49 8.98
CA ASN A 162 -4.64 19.93 8.44
C ASN A 162 -5.07 20.56 7.11
N ASN A 163 -4.09 20.98 6.30
CA ASN A 163 -4.36 21.49 4.96
C ASN A 163 -4.85 20.34 4.08
N VAL A 164 -5.90 20.64 3.30
CA VAL A 164 -6.47 19.72 2.31
C VAL A 164 -5.92 20.15 0.97
N ILE A 165 -5.27 19.22 0.29
CA ILE A 165 -4.70 19.49 -1.04
C ILE A 165 -5.74 19.25 -2.13
N ASP A 166 -5.53 19.81 -3.31
CA ASP A 166 -6.39 19.55 -4.48
C ASP A 166 -6.05 18.20 -5.13
N TYR A 167 -6.70 17.13 -4.68
CA TYR A 167 -6.43 15.76 -5.15
C TYR A 167 -6.66 15.61 -6.66
N ASP A 168 -7.66 16.29 -7.22
CA ASP A 168 -8.01 16.21 -8.64
C ASP A 168 -6.91 16.85 -9.48
N ALA A 169 -6.42 18.03 -9.08
CA ALA A 169 -5.31 18.70 -9.75
C ALA A 169 -4.04 17.85 -9.70
N ILE A 170 -3.71 17.27 -8.53
CA ILE A 170 -2.55 16.39 -8.40
C ILE A 170 -2.70 15.11 -9.25
N GLY A 171 -3.89 14.51 -9.27
CA GLY A 171 -4.18 13.35 -10.12
C GLY A 171 -4.03 13.65 -11.61
N GLN A 172 -4.45 14.83 -12.06
CA GLN A 172 -4.26 15.29 -13.43
C GLN A 172 -2.79 15.50 -13.78
N ILE A 173 -2.02 16.15 -12.90
CA ILE A 173 -0.56 16.33 -13.05
C ILE A 173 0.13 14.98 -13.15
N ALA A 174 -0.14 14.07 -12.21
CA ALA A 174 0.44 12.74 -12.18
C ALA A 174 0.16 11.96 -13.48
N LYS A 175 -1.09 12.00 -13.95
CA LYS A 175 -1.51 11.38 -15.22
C LYS A 175 -0.81 12.00 -16.44
N LYS A 176 -0.66 13.33 -16.48
CA LYS A 176 0.04 14.05 -17.55
C LYS A 176 1.51 13.60 -17.67
N HIS A 177 2.16 13.36 -16.54
CA HIS A 177 3.57 12.94 -16.48
C HIS A 177 3.78 11.42 -16.44
N GLY A 178 2.70 10.63 -16.36
CA GLY A 178 2.79 9.17 -16.31
C GLY A 178 3.42 8.63 -15.04
N ILE A 179 3.30 9.35 -13.91
CA ILE A 179 3.84 8.94 -12.61
C ILE A 179 2.71 8.56 -11.64
N PRO A 180 2.90 7.57 -10.77
CA PRO A 180 1.92 7.22 -9.74
C PRO A 180 1.84 8.27 -8.64
N VAL A 181 0.68 8.30 -7.97
CA VAL A 181 0.45 9.05 -6.73
C VAL A 181 0.38 8.04 -5.58
N ILE A 182 1.16 8.28 -4.52
CA ILE A 182 1.11 7.54 -3.27
C ILE A 182 0.45 8.44 -2.22
N VAL A 183 -0.66 7.97 -1.65
CA VAL A 183 -1.47 8.74 -0.71
C VAL A 183 -1.46 8.07 0.65
N ASP A 184 -1.13 8.82 1.69
CA ASP A 184 -1.34 8.41 3.07
C ASP A 184 -2.72 8.88 3.55
N ALA A 185 -3.61 7.91 3.73
CA ALA A 185 -5.00 8.08 4.11
C ALA A 185 -5.27 7.73 5.58
N THR A 186 -4.24 7.76 6.43
CA THR A 186 -4.36 7.40 7.85
C THR A 186 -5.45 8.22 8.56
N PHE A 187 -5.60 9.50 8.22
CA PHE A 187 -6.57 10.39 8.86
C PHE A 187 -8.03 10.17 8.42
N THR A 188 -8.27 9.98 7.13
CA THR A 188 -9.64 9.87 6.60
C THR A 188 -10.21 8.46 6.77
N THR A 189 -9.35 7.44 6.83
CA THR A 189 -9.73 6.02 6.82
C THR A 189 -10.56 5.62 5.59
N LEU A 190 -10.99 4.35 5.53
CA LEU A 190 -11.69 3.76 4.38
C LEU A 190 -13.17 4.20 4.32
N PRO A 191 -13.77 4.35 3.12
CA PRO A 191 -13.16 4.41 1.80
C PRO A 191 -12.67 5.82 1.45
N LEU A 192 -11.68 5.93 0.56
CA LEU A 192 -11.30 7.18 -0.11
C LEU A 192 -12.23 7.55 -1.27
#